data_AF-A0AAU5GW10-F1
#
_entry.id   AF-A0AAU5GW10-F1
#
_cell.length_a   1.000
_cell.length_b   1.000
_cell.length_c   1.000
_cell.angle_alpha   90.00
_cell.angle_beta   90.00
_cell.angle_gamma   90.00
#
_symmetry.space_group_name_H-M   'P 1'
#
loop_
_entity.id
_entity.type
_entity.pdbx_description
1 polymer ?
#
loop_
_entity_poly.entity_id
_entity_poly.type
_entity_poly.pdbx_seq_one_letter_code
_entity_poly.pdbx_strand_id
1 'polypeptide(L)'
;MIFTYSRQGAEPQRWDLSEVRFLSSEAEAVERTTGLEWGEVLHWRTLVDKVSPTARRGLLWILLKRSDPTLRYSACDPVLAEMDVKLGAKELAELRAEAEQALVDGKISEEGLEAGIRELESVTDPGVLAAVAAMAAGPKAGVQAVADAGAPTAGEPWTASAPTASPTGAPPTSGPSSSASPA
;
A
#
# COMPACT_ATOMS: atom_id res chain seq x y z
N MET A 1 7.31 -4.30 1.71
CA MET A 1 6.86 -4.87 0.41
C MET A 1 6.30 -3.77 -0.47
N ILE A 2 6.37 -3.93 -1.79
CA ILE A 2 5.83 -2.98 -2.77
C ILE A 2 4.61 -3.60 -3.46
N PHE A 3 3.47 -2.92 -3.43
CA PHE A 3 2.25 -3.31 -4.15
C PHE A 3 2.07 -2.41 -5.38
N THR A 4 1.84 -3.00 -6.54
CA THR A 4 1.58 -2.30 -7.80
C THR A 4 0.24 -2.73 -8.39
N TYR A 5 -0.58 -1.76 -8.79
CA TYR A 5 -1.84 -1.97 -9.48
C TYR A 5 -1.84 -1.27 -10.84
N SER A 6 -1.96 -2.03 -11.92
CA SER A 6 -1.89 -1.54 -13.30
C SER A 6 -3.20 -1.80 -14.04
N ARG A 7 -4.24 -1.01 -13.70
CA ARG A 7 -5.52 -1.08 -14.41
C ARG A 7 -5.34 -0.75 -15.89
N GLN A 8 -5.96 -1.54 -16.77
CA GLN A 8 -5.89 -1.29 -18.21
C GLN A 8 -6.28 0.16 -18.58
N GLY A 9 -5.38 0.84 -19.30
CA GLY A 9 -5.61 2.22 -19.78
C GLY A 9 -5.43 3.32 -18.74
N ALA A 10 -4.94 3.00 -17.54
CA ALA A 10 -4.60 3.98 -16.51
C ALA A 10 -3.11 3.87 -16.12
N GLU A 11 -2.58 4.95 -15.55
CA GLU A 11 -1.22 4.94 -14.99
C GLU A 11 -1.13 3.95 -13.81
N PRO A 12 -0.06 3.14 -13.74
CA PRO A 12 0.17 2.24 -12.62
C PRO A 12 0.22 2.99 -11.28
N GLN A 13 -0.52 2.47 -10.31
CA GLN A 13 -0.46 2.94 -8.93
C GLN A 13 0.45 2.05 -8.12
N ARG A 14 1.26 2.65 -7.26
CA ARG A 14 2.31 1.95 -6.52
C ARG A 14 2.34 2.41 -5.07
N TRP A 15 2.44 1.46 -4.15
CA TRP A 15 2.49 1.71 -2.72
C TRP A 15 3.59 0.91 -2.04
N ASP A 16 4.34 1.55 -1.14
CA ASP A 16 5.17 0.84 -0.16
C ASP A 16 4.32 0.49 1.06
N LEU A 17 4.05 -0.80 1.25
CA LEU A 17 3.19 -1.28 2.33
C LEU A 17 3.79 -1.04 3.73
N SER A 18 5.08 -0.77 3.85
CA SER A 18 5.71 -0.41 5.13
C SER A 18 5.38 1.03 5.58
N GLU A 19 5.01 1.90 4.64
CA GLU A 19 4.63 3.28 4.90
C GLU A 19 3.12 3.43 5.12
N VAL A 20 2.32 2.46 4.65
CA VAL A 20 0.87 2.47 4.81
C VAL A 20 0.49 2.27 6.29
N ARG A 21 -0.47 3.07 6.75
CA ARG A 21 -1.14 2.89 8.04
C ARG A 21 -2.52 2.31 7.79
N PHE A 22 -2.70 1.06 8.20
CA PHE A 22 -3.96 0.33 8.10
C PHE A 22 -4.81 0.56 9.35
N LEU A 23 -6.10 0.82 9.15
CA LEU A 23 -7.04 0.95 10.25
C LEU A 23 -7.50 -0.44 10.71
N SER A 24 -7.83 -0.59 12.01
CA SER A 24 -8.33 -1.87 12.54
C SER A 24 -9.61 -2.33 11.83
N SER A 25 -10.52 -1.40 11.53
CA SER A 25 -11.76 -1.71 10.81
C SER A 25 -11.54 -2.18 9.37
N GLU A 26 -10.44 -1.77 8.74
CA GLU A 26 -10.04 -2.24 7.42
C GLU A 26 -9.49 -3.66 7.51
N ALA A 27 -8.61 -3.91 8.48
CA ALA A 27 -8.06 -5.23 8.76
C ALA A 27 -9.17 -6.25 9.02
N GLU A 28 -10.08 -5.97 9.96
CA GLU A 28 -11.21 -6.85 10.31
C GLU A 28 -12.13 -7.13 9.11
N ALA A 29 -12.31 -6.15 8.21
CA ALA A 29 -13.12 -6.34 7.01
C ALA A 29 -12.46 -7.31 6.04
N VAL A 30 -11.13 -7.21 5.87
CA VAL A 30 -10.37 -8.12 5.03
C VAL A 30 -10.32 -9.51 5.63
N GLU A 31 -10.01 -9.66 6.92
CA GLU A 31 -9.97 -10.96 7.61
C GLU A 31 -11.28 -11.73 7.45
N ARG A 32 -12.43 -11.06 7.66
CA ARG A 32 -13.75 -11.68 7.49
C ARG A 32 -14.01 -12.16 6.07
N THR A 33 -13.40 -11.50 5.08
CA THR A 33 -13.63 -11.80 3.66
C THR A 33 -12.65 -12.84 3.12
N THR A 34 -11.41 -12.83 3.60
CA THR A 34 -10.35 -13.75 3.16
C THR A 34 -10.33 -15.04 3.97
N GLY A 35 -10.82 -15.00 5.21
CA GLY A 35 -10.67 -16.09 6.18
C GLY A 35 -9.26 -16.23 6.75
N LEU A 36 -8.37 -15.28 6.46
CA LEU A 36 -6.99 -15.24 6.95
C LEU A 36 -6.88 -14.24 8.09
N GLU A 37 -5.97 -14.48 9.03
CA GLU A 37 -5.62 -13.46 10.03
C GLU A 37 -4.87 -12.30 9.36
N TRP A 38 -4.99 -11.09 9.90
CA TRP A 38 -4.41 -9.88 9.30
C TRP A 38 -2.89 -9.97 9.16
N GLY A 39 -2.23 -10.59 10.14
CA GLY A 39 -0.79 -10.88 10.07
C GLY A 39 -0.43 -11.76 8.89
N GLU A 40 -1.27 -12.75 8.55
CA GLU A 40 -1.07 -13.62 7.39
C GLU A 40 -1.33 -12.90 6.07
N VAL A 41 -2.32 -12.00 6.03
CA VAL A 41 -2.61 -11.17 4.84
C VAL A 41 -1.42 -10.31 4.47
N LEU A 42 -0.76 -9.70 5.45
CA LEU A 42 0.43 -8.88 5.25
C LEU A 42 1.74 -9.68 5.16
N HIS A 43 1.69 -11.00 5.25
CA HIS A 43 2.90 -11.80 5.19
C HIS A 43 3.40 -11.93 3.74
N TRP A 44 4.70 -11.73 3.53
CA TRP A 44 5.30 -11.78 2.18
C TRP A 44 5.05 -13.13 1.49
N ARG A 45 5.09 -14.25 2.24
CA ARG A 45 4.77 -15.57 1.67
C ARG A 45 3.35 -15.65 1.11
N THR A 46 2.39 -14.95 1.72
CA THR A 46 1.00 -14.96 1.28
C THR A 46 0.82 -14.11 0.01
N LEU A 47 1.52 -12.98 -0.07
CA LEU A 47 1.33 -12.02 -1.15
C LEU A 47 2.25 -12.25 -2.34
N VAL A 48 3.49 -12.68 -2.12
CA VAL A 48 4.54 -12.76 -3.14
C VAL A 48 4.76 -14.21 -3.58
N ASP A 49 4.95 -15.14 -2.65
CA ASP A 49 5.31 -16.55 -2.93
C ASP A 49 4.08 -17.40 -3.33
N LYS A 50 3.12 -17.57 -2.42
CA LYS A 50 1.92 -18.38 -2.66
C LYS A 50 0.85 -17.69 -3.51
N VAL A 51 0.96 -16.36 -3.66
CA VAL A 51 0.04 -15.51 -4.43
C VAL A 51 -1.43 -15.75 -4.09
N SER A 52 -1.87 -15.34 -2.90
CA SER A 52 -3.29 -15.39 -2.52
C SER A 52 -4.09 -14.27 -3.23
N PRO A 53 -5.02 -14.59 -4.16
CA PRO A 53 -5.78 -13.57 -4.89
C PRO A 53 -6.70 -12.76 -3.97
N THR A 54 -7.28 -13.41 -2.97
CA THR A 54 -8.21 -12.78 -2.02
C THR A 54 -7.47 -11.81 -1.08
N ALA A 55 -6.25 -12.16 -0.65
CA ALA A 55 -5.39 -11.27 0.13
C ALA A 55 -4.96 -10.05 -0.70
N ARG A 56 -4.49 -10.25 -1.94
CA ARG A 56 -4.13 -9.14 -2.85
C ARG A 56 -5.31 -8.22 -3.14
N ARG A 57 -6.49 -8.78 -3.45
CA ARG A 57 -7.73 -8.02 -3.64
C ARG A 57 -8.13 -7.22 -2.39
N GLY A 58 -8.01 -7.84 -1.20
CA GLY A 58 -8.32 -7.16 0.05
C GLY A 58 -7.42 -5.97 0.33
N LEU A 59 -6.12 -6.12 0.08
CA LEU A 59 -5.18 -5.00 0.17
C LEU A 59 -5.48 -3.92 -0.86
N LEU A 60 -5.70 -4.29 -2.13
CA LEU A 60 -6.06 -3.32 -3.15
C LEU A 60 -7.31 -2.53 -2.79
N TRP A 61 -8.35 -3.21 -2.27
CA TRP A 61 -9.57 -2.53 -1.82
C TRP A 61 -9.27 -1.49 -0.75
N ILE A 62 -8.45 -1.80 0.26
CA ILE A 62 -8.05 -0.82 1.28
C ILE A 62 -7.32 0.37 0.63
N LEU A 63 -6.34 0.08 -0.24
CA LEU A 63 -5.53 1.13 -0.90
C LEU A 63 -6.38 2.06 -1.76
N LEU A 64 -7.31 1.53 -2.56
CA LEU A 64 -8.21 2.32 -3.40
C LEU A 64 -9.27 3.07 -2.59
N LYS A 65 -9.72 2.51 -1.46
CA LYS A 65 -10.74 3.16 -0.61
C LYS A 65 -10.25 4.48 0.00
N ARG A 66 -8.93 4.70 0.06
CA ARG A 66 -8.34 5.97 0.53
C ARG A 66 -8.63 7.13 -0.41
N SER A 67 -8.70 6.87 -1.72
CA SER A 67 -9.07 7.86 -2.72
C SER A 67 -10.57 7.85 -3.04
N ASP A 68 -11.23 6.69 -2.91
CA ASP A 68 -12.68 6.54 -3.00
C ASP A 68 -13.27 5.88 -1.75
N PRO A 69 -13.62 6.67 -0.70
CA PRO A 69 -14.18 6.14 0.53
C PRO A 69 -15.51 5.39 0.37
N THR A 70 -16.20 5.58 -0.77
CA THR A 70 -17.48 4.94 -1.06
C THR A 70 -17.32 3.56 -1.70
N LEU A 71 -16.09 3.19 -2.09
CA LEU A 71 -15.78 1.92 -2.74
C LEU A 71 -16.13 0.72 -1.84
N ARG A 72 -17.05 -0.11 -2.32
CA ARG A 72 -17.42 -1.37 -1.68
C ARG A 72 -16.47 -2.49 -2.10
N TYR A 73 -16.18 -3.42 -1.19
CA TYR A 73 -15.31 -4.56 -1.47
C TYR A 73 -15.79 -5.39 -2.68
N SER A 74 -17.11 -5.62 -2.78
CA SER A 74 -17.72 -6.36 -3.89
C SER A 74 -17.53 -5.69 -5.24
N ALA A 75 -17.31 -4.37 -5.29
CA ALA A 75 -17.03 -3.62 -6.51
C ALA A 75 -15.54 -3.57 -6.87
N CYS A 76 -14.65 -3.97 -5.96
CA CYS A 76 -13.21 -4.08 -6.21
C CYS A 76 -12.90 -5.46 -6.78
N ASP A 77 -12.97 -5.62 -8.10
CA ASP A 77 -12.74 -6.90 -8.80
C ASP A 77 -11.65 -6.75 -9.88
N PRO A 78 -10.38 -6.57 -9.49
CA PRO A 78 -9.28 -6.41 -10.44
C PRO A 78 -8.97 -7.73 -11.15
N VAL A 79 -8.41 -7.65 -12.36
CA VAL A 79 -7.82 -8.83 -12.98
C VAL A 79 -6.56 -9.21 -12.21
N LEU A 80 -6.33 -10.50 -11.95
CA LEU A 80 -5.18 -10.95 -11.15
C LEU A 80 -3.84 -10.43 -11.68
N ALA A 81 -3.69 -10.38 -13.01
CA ALA A 81 -2.49 -9.87 -13.69
C ALA A 81 -2.29 -8.36 -13.55
N GLU A 82 -3.30 -7.60 -13.10
CA GLU A 82 -3.16 -6.17 -12.82
C GLU A 82 -2.55 -5.92 -11.43
N MET A 83 -2.46 -6.94 -10.57
CA MET A 83 -1.91 -6.84 -9.22
C MET A 83 -0.56 -7.53 -9.12
N ASP A 84 0.49 -6.76 -8.86
CA ASP A 84 1.83 -7.29 -8.60
C ASP A 84 2.30 -6.90 -7.19
N VAL A 85 3.01 -7.81 -6.53
CA VAL A 85 3.59 -7.57 -5.21
C VAL A 85 5.02 -8.07 -5.20
N LYS A 86 5.95 -7.19 -4.85
CA LYS A 86 7.38 -7.48 -4.78
C LYS A 86 7.94 -7.23 -3.39
N LEU A 87 9.05 -7.89 -3.07
CA LEU A 87 9.76 -7.65 -1.82
C LEU A 87 10.27 -6.20 -1.75
N GLY A 88 10.14 -5.60 -0.58
CA GLY A 88 10.70 -4.29 -0.27
C GLY A 88 12.09 -4.41 0.36
N ALA A 89 12.67 -3.28 0.73
CA ALA A 89 14.01 -3.25 1.35
C ALA A 89 14.06 -4.02 2.67
N LYS A 90 13.02 -3.90 3.50
CA LYS A 90 12.92 -4.59 4.79
C LYS A 90 12.90 -6.10 4.62
N GLU A 91 12.00 -6.63 3.80
CA GLU A 91 11.86 -8.08 3.63
C GLU A 91 13.09 -8.69 2.95
N LEU A 92 13.70 -7.97 1.99
CA LEU A 92 14.95 -8.39 1.38
C LEU A 92 16.07 -8.52 2.43
N ALA A 93 16.20 -7.54 3.33
CA ALA A 93 17.22 -7.56 4.38
C ALA A 93 17.00 -8.71 5.37
N GLU A 94 15.75 -8.93 5.80
CA GLU A 94 15.39 -10.03 6.70
C GLU A 94 15.68 -11.40 6.07
N LEU A 95 15.29 -11.60 4.80
CA LEU A 95 15.50 -12.88 4.10
C LEU A 95 16.97 -13.14 3.77
N ARG A 96 17.75 -12.10 3.46
CA ARG A 96 19.21 -12.24 3.31
C ARG A 96 19.88 -12.63 4.62
N ALA A 97 19.53 -11.98 5.73
CA ALA A 97 20.07 -12.31 7.04
C ALA A 97 19.70 -13.75 7.46
N GLU A 98 18.47 -14.20 7.17
CA GLU A 98 18.04 -15.59 7.41
C GLU A 98 18.89 -16.58 6.60
N ALA A 99 19.12 -16.29 5.31
CA ALA A 99 19.92 -17.16 4.43
C ALA A 99 21.41 -17.20 4.89
N GLU A 100 22.00 -16.07 5.26
CA GLU A 100 23.35 -16.00 5.80
C GLU A 100 23.47 -16.79 7.11
N GLN A 101 22.50 -16.67 8.01
CA GLN A 101 22.48 -17.46 9.24
C GLN A 101 22.34 -18.95 8.95
N ALA A 102 21.53 -19.35 7.96
CA ALA A 102 21.41 -20.74 7.54
C ALA A 102 22.74 -21.31 7.00
N LEU A 103 23.56 -20.48 6.33
CA LEU A 103 24.91 -20.87 5.92
C LEU A 103 25.82 -21.10 7.14
N VAL A 104 25.82 -20.17 8.10
CA VAL A 104 26.61 -20.29 9.34
C VAL A 104 26.22 -21.54 10.14
N ASP A 105 24.93 -21.86 10.19
CA ASP A 105 24.39 -23.05 10.84
C ASP A 105 24.69 -24.35 10.06
N GLY A 106 25.27 -24.27 8.87
CA GLY A 106 25.55 -25.41 7.99
C GLY A 106 24.29 -26.05 7.40
N LYS A 107 23.15 -25.34 7.38
CA LYS A 107 21.88 -25.81 6.80
C LYS A 107 21.86 -25.70 5.28
N ILE A 108 22.64 -24.78 4.72
CA ILE A 108 22.83 -24.59 3.29
C ILE A 108 24.33 -24.48 2.97
N SER A 109 24.71 -24.75 1.73
CA SER A 109 26.05 -24.49 1.21
C SER A 109 26.20 -23.03 0.73
N GLU A 110 27.42 -22.60 0.45
CA GLU A 110 27.69 -21.30 -0.19
C GLU A 110 26.98 -21.20 -1.54
N GLU A 111 26.99 -22.26 -2.35
CA GLU A 111 26.22 -22.34 -3.60
C GLU A 111 24.71 -22.19 -3.36
N GLY A 112 24.20 -22.78 -2.27
CA GLY A 112 22.81 -22.61 -1.85
C GLY A 112 22.47 -21.18 -1.46
N LEU A 113 23.39 -20.47 -0.79
CA LEU A 113 23.22 -19.05 -0.47
C LEU A 113 23.17 -18.20 -1.74
N GLU A 114 24.08 -18.42 -2.69
CA GLU A 114 24.09 -17.69 -3.97
C GLU A 114 22.82 -17.92 -4.77
N ALA A 115 22.35 -19.18 -4.84
CA ALA A 115 21.09 -19.52 -5.50
C ALA A 115 19.89 -18.84 -4.81
N GLY A 116 19.84 -18.87 -3.48
CA GLY A 116 18.78 -18.22 -2.70
C GLY A 116 18.78 -16.70 -2.87
N ILE A 117 19.96 -16.06 -2.88
CA ILE A 117 20.07 -14.62 -3.15
C ILE A 117 19.53 -14.27 -4.54
N ARG A 118 19.89 -15.06 -5.57
CA ARG A 118 19.40 -14.85 -6.94
C ARG A 118 17.88 -14.99 -7.02
N GLU A 119 17.31 -15.96 -6.33
CA GLU A 119 15.86 -16.14 -6.25
C GLU A 119 15.19 -14.94 -5.57
N LEU A 120 15.69 -14.50 -4.42
CA LEU A 120 15.20 -13.31 -3.71
C LEU A 120 15.24 -12.06 -4.60
N GLU A 121 16.32 -11.85 -5.35
CA GLU A 121 16.44 -10.73 -6.29
C GLU A 121 15.37 -10.77 -7.38
N SER A 122 14.97 -11.95 -7.86
CA SER A 122 13.95 -12.08 -8.91
C SER A 122 12.55 -11.61 -8.47
N VAL A 123 12.23 -11.76 -7.18
CA VAL A 123 10.94 -11.36 -6.58
C VAL A 123 11.02 -10.01 -5.86
N THR A 124 12.19 -9.37 -5.85
CA THR A 124 12.40 -8.06 -5.24
C THR A 124 12.11 -6.95 -6.23
N ASP A 125 11.62 -5.83 -5.71
CA ASP A 125 11.41 -4.65 -6.52
C ASP A 125 12.74 -4.11 -7.10
N PRO A 126 12.82 -3.82 -8.41
CA PRO A 126 14.06 -3.36 -9.04
C PRO A 126 14.55 -2.00 -8.49
N GLY A 127 13.65 -1.12 -8.05
CA GLY A 127 14.02 0.14 -7.40
C GLY A 127 14.72 -0.09 -6.06
N VAL A 128 14.27 -1.10 -5.30
CA VAL A 128 14.93 -1.54 -4.06
C VAL A 128 16.31 -2.12 -4.35
N LEU A 129 16.44 -3.00 -5.35
CA LEU A 129 17.73 -3.57 -5.73
C LEU A 129 18.73 -2.49 -6.15
N ALA A 130 18.29 -1.52 -6.96
CA ALA A 130 19.11 -0.40 -7.38
C ALA A 130 19.56 0.46 -6.18
N ALA A 131 18.67 0.72 -5.21
CA ALA A 131 19.01 1.46 -4.00
C ALA A 131 20.04 0.73 -3.13
N VAL A 132 19.90 -0.59 -2.96
CA VAL A 132 20.86 -1.41 -2.20
C VAL A 132 22.22 -1.44 -2.89
N ALA A 133 22.26 -1.61 -4.21
CA ALA A 133 23.49 -1.57 -5.00
C ALA A 133 24.19 -0.21 -4.91
N ALA A 134 23.44 0.89 -4.96
CA ALA A 134 23.98 2.24 -4.81
C ALA A 134 24.59 2.47 -3.41
N MET A 135 23.96 1.96 -2.34
CA MET A 135 24.52 2.03 -0.99
C MET A 135 25.82 1.23 -0.85
N ALA A 136 25.91 0.06 -1.49
CA ALA A 136 27.12 -0.78 -1.49
C ALA A 136 28.29 -0.13 -2.26
N ALA A 137 28.01 0.63 -3.33
CA ALA A 137 29.02 1.31 -4.13
C ALA A 137 29.65 2.56 -3.45
N GLY A 138 29.07 3.02 -2.33
CA GLY A 138 29.54 4.19 -1.58
C GLY A 138 29.27 5.55 -2.27
N PRO A 139 29.50 6.69 -1.58
CA PRO A 139 28.95 8.00 -2.00
C PRO A 139 29.58 8.67 -3.23
N LYS A 140 30.38 7.98 -4.05
CA LYS A 140 31.18 8.62 -5.12
C LYS A 140 30.58 8.56 -6.53
N ALA A 141 29.30 8.24 -6.69
CA ALA A 141 28.64 8.16 -8.00
C ALA A 141 27.32 8.96 -8.11
N GLY A 142 27.20 10.08 -7.38
CA GLY A 142 25.92 10.80 -7.26
C GLY A 142 26.00 12.32 -7.32
N VAL A 143 26.86 12.91 -8.17
CA VAL A 143 26.77 14.34 -8.51
C VAL A 143 26.92 14.52 -10.02
N GLN A 144 26.03 13.93 -10.82
CA GLN A 144 25.77 14.38 -12.20
C GLN A 144 24.52 13.70 -12.80
N ALA A 145 23.33 13.92 -12.22
CA ALA A 145 22.06 13.58 -12.89
C ALA A 145 20.82 14.30 -12.32
N VAL A 146 20.94 15.49 -11.74
CA VAL A 146 19.77 16.31 -11.30
C VAL A 146 19.77 17.73 -11.86
N ALA A 147 20.50 17.96 -12.94
CA ALA A 147 20.51 19.24 -13.64
C ALA A 147 19.96 19.09 -15.07
N ASP A 148 18.80 18.44 -15.23
CA ASP A 148 17.88 18.70 -16.36
C ASP A 148 16.53 18.03 -16.12
N ALA A 149 15.67 18.65 -15.31
CA ALA A 149 14.23 18.47 -15.37
C ALA A 149 13.60 19.69 -14.69
N GLY A 150 12.91 20.48 -15.48
CA GLY A 150 12.43 21.83 -15.15
C GLY A 150 11.62 21.90 -13.85
N ALA A 151 11.85 22.99 -13.14
CA ALA A 151 10.99 23.47 -12.08
C ALA A 151 9.54 23.61 -12.58
N PRO A 152 8.53 23.08 -11.87
CA PRO A 152 7.20 23.63 -11.95
C PRO A 152 7.17 24.93 -11.15
N THR A 153 7.06 26.04 -11.86
CA THR A 153 6.57 27.33 -11.34
C THR A 153 5.25 27.08 -10.61
N ALA A 154 5.28 27.13 -9.28
CA ALA A 154 4.07 27.20 -8.48
C ALA A 154 3.47 28.59 -8.68
N GLY A 155 2.40 28.63 -9.48
CA GLY A 155 1.50 29.75 -9.59
C GLY A 155 0.85 30.10 -8.25
N GLU A 156 0.43 31.36 -8.21
CA GLU A 156 -0.13 32.20 -7.15
C GLU A 156 -0.97 31.55 -6.03
N PRO A 157 -0.97 32.20 -4.84
CA PRO A 157 -1.77 31.79 -3.69
C PRO A 157 -3.27 32.00 -3.94
N TRP A 158 -4.04 30.94 -3.73
CA TRP A 158 -5.49 30.97 -3.74
C TRP A 158 -6.00 31.88 -2.62
N THR A 159 -6.61 33.01 -2.98
CA THR A 159 -7.40 33.86 -2.07
C THR A 159 -8.75 33.19 -1.83
N ALA A 160 -8.99 32.74 -0.60
CA ALA A 160 -10.28 32.27 -0.16
C ALA A 160 -11.26 33.45 -0.03
N SER A 161 -12.29 33.51 -0.87
CA SER A 161 -13.44 34.38 -0.63
C SER A 161 -14.37 33.72 0.39
N ALA A 162 -14.46 34.32 1.56
CA ALA A 162 -15.46 34.00 2.57
C ALA A 162 -16.86 34.44 2.12
N PRO A 163 -17.93 33.68 2.38
CA PRO A 163 -19.28 34.23 2.35
C PRO A 163 -19.59 35.00 3.64
N THR A 164 -19.91 36.28 3.46
CA THR A 164 -20.43 37.22 4.47
C THR A 164 -21.77 36.76 5.05
N ALA A 165 -21.95 36.96 6.35
CA ALA A 165 -23.12 36.56 7.14
C ALA A 165 -24.25 37.61 7.22
N SER A 166 -25.46 37.08 7.51
CA SER A 166 -26.58 37.66 8.30
C SER A 166 -27.54 38.67 7.63
N PRO A 167 -28.81 38.89 8.10
CA PRO A 167 -29.40 38.51 9.40
C PRO A 167 -30.89 38.03 9.45
N THR A 168 -31.28 37.52 10.64
CA THR A 168 -32.56 37.68 11.38
C THR A 168 -33.92 37.25 10.81
N GLY A 169 -34.59 36.35 11.55
CA GLY A 169 -36.05 36.21 11.56
C GLY A 169 -36.56 35.05 12.43
N ALA A 170 -36.79 35.29 13.72
CA ALA A 170 -37.78 34.55 14.54
C ALA A 170 -39.09 35.38 14.57
N PRO A 171 -40.24 34.95 15.15
CA PRO A 171 -40.68 33.71 15.85
C PRO A 171 -42.07 33.23 15.27
N PRO A 172 -43.05 32.54 15.94
CA PRO A 172 -43.11 31.97 17.30
C PRO A 172 -43.72 30.55 17.47
N THR A 173 -43.68 30.17 18.75
CA THR A 173 -44.24 29.09 19.60
C THR A 173 -45.63 28.48 19.35
N SER A 174 -45.77 27.22 19.83
CA SER A 174 -46.96 26.46 20.35
C SER A 174 -47.23 25.19 19.53
N GLY A 175 -47.43 23.97 20.03
CA GLY A 175 -47.58 23.37 21.36
C GLY A 175 -47.72 21.83 21.20
N PRO A 176 -47.82 21.04 22.28
CA PRO A 176 -47.69 19.57 22.25
C PRO A 176 -49.04 18.84 22.15
N SER A 177 -49.05 17.60 21.66
CA SER A 177 -50.08 16.61 22.02
C SER A 177 -49.64 15.17 21.75
N SER A 178 -49.61 14.42 22.84
CA SER A 178 -49.54 12.97 22.94
C SER A 178 -50.73 12.29 22.27
N SER A 179 -50.59 11.04 21.82
CA SER A 179 -51.31 9.87 22.39
C SER A 179 -51.16 8.63 21.50
N ALA A 180 -50.94 7.51 22.18
CA ALA A 180 -50.92 6.14 21.67
C ALA A 180 -52.32 5.64 21.28
N SER A 181 -52.42 4.69 20.35
CA SER A 181 -52.92 3.32 20.58
C SER A 181 -53.17 2.54 19.28
N PRO A 182 -53.22 1.19 19.34
CA PRO A 182 -53.16 0.28 18.19
C PRO A 182 -54.55 -0.26 17.78
N ALA A 183 -54.59 -0.98 16.65
CA ALA A 183 -55.54 -2.03 16.35
C ALA A 183 -54.86 -3.09 15.46
#